data_AF-A0A315WZG2-F1
#
_entry.id   AF-A0A315WZG2-F1
#
_cell.length_a   1.000
_cell.length_b   1.000
_cell.length_c   1.000
_cell.angle_alpha   90.00
_cell.angle_beta   90.00
_cell.angle_gamma   90.00
#
_symmetry.space_group_name_H-M   'P 1'
#
loop_
_entity.id
_entity.type
_entity.pdbx_description
1 polymer ?
#
loop_
_entity_poly.entity_id
_entity_poly.type
_entity_poly.pdbx_seq_one_letter_code
_entity_poly.pdbx_strand_id
1 'polypeptide(L)'
;MNSAYHLFPAQTRLTRPRQIVLTVLRHDFSHPTAEDIYKDVRKTLPRVSLATIYRNLNFLVKNNLAEEINVPDGPSRFDGHLKDHDHFICHSCKKIYNLPKYPLRKNYLPNKNYKIGGFKLDLFGICATCQNREPCLNHFKNIH
;
A
#
# COMPACT_ATOMS: atom_id res chain seq x y z
N MET A 1 -11.20 30.29 0.04
CA MET A 1 -10.54 30.58 -1.26
C MET A 1 -9.20 29.86 -1.23
N ASN A 2 -8.84 28.87 -2.06
CA ASN A 2 -9.44 28.32 -3.25
C ASN A 2 -9.12 26.82 -3.33
N SER A 3 -10.00 26.13 -4.05
CA SER A 3 -10.09 24.69 -4.28
C SER A 3 -8.81 24.04 -4.81
N ALA A 4 -8.44 22.88 -4.25
CA ALA A 4 -7.55 21.91 -4.90
C ALA A 4 -8.12 20.48 -4.78
N TYR A 5 -9.44 20.33 -4.94
CA TYR A 5 -9.99 19.05 -5.39
C TYR A 5 -9.71 18.97 -6.89
N HIS A 6 -8.61 18.32 -7.25
CA HIS A 6 -8.32 17.99 -8.63
C HIS A 6 -9.52 17.27 -9.25
N LEU A 7 -9.90 17.74 -10.44
CA LEU A 7 -11.01 17.28 -11.26
C LEU A 7 -10.87 15.78 -11.53
N PHE A 8 -11.67 14.96 -10.84
CA PHE A 8 -11.92 13.58 -11.24
C PHE A 8 -12.87 13.62 -12.45
N PRO A 9 -12.58 12.92 -13.56
CA PRO A 9 -13.54 12.77 -14.64
C PRO A 9 -14.83 12.18 -14.07
N ALA A 10 -15.95 12.75 -14.50
CA ALA A 10 -17.28 12.43 -14.01
C ALA A 10 -17.48 10.90 -13.93
N GLN A 11 -17.97 10.45 -12.76
CA GLN A 11 -18.66 9.18 -12.48
C GLN A 11 -17.98 8.15 -11.55
N THR A 12 -17.24 8.61 -10.54
CA THR A 12 -16.74 7.78 -9.43
C THR A 12 -17.37 8.20 -8.10
N ARG A 13 -18.62 7.78 -7.86
CA ARG A 13 -19.33 8.12 -6.60
C ARG A 13 -18.60 7.54 -5.40
N LEU A 14 -17.96 8.37 -4.57
CA LEU A 14 -17.49 7.96 -3.24
C LEU A 14 -18.71 7.73 -2.34
N THR A 15 -19.14 6.47 -2.27
CA THR A 15 -20.22 6.06 -1.37
C THR A 15 -19.77 6.18 0.08
N ARG A 16 -20.71 6.25 1.03
CA ARG A 16 -20.39 6.29 2.46
C ARG A 16 -19.43 5.17 2.90
N PRO A 17 -19.58 3.89 2.48
CA PRO A 17 -18.58 2.88 2.76
C PRO A 17 -17.17 3.18 2.20
N ARG A 18 -17.07 3.71 0.98
CA ARG A 18 -15.77 4.10 0.38
C ARG A 18 -15.10 5.21 1.17
N GLN A 19 -15.86 6.22 1.58
CA GLN A 19 -15.35 7.32 2.40
C GLN A 19 -14.82 6.82 3.74
N ILE A 20 -15.54 5.90 4.39
CA ILE A 20 -15.12 5.35 5.69
C ILE A 20 -13.84 4.52 5.53
N VAL A 21 -13.76 3.63 4.53
CA VAL A 21 -12.55 2.84 4.26
C VAL A 21 -11.35 3.76 3.98
N LEU A 22 -11.52 4.78 3.13
CA LEU A 22 -10.47 5.75 2.84
C LEU A 22 -10.05 6.55 4.08
N THR A 23 -11.00 6.88 4.96
CA THR A 23 -10.72 7.58 6.21
C THR A 23 -9.88 6.71 7.12
N VAL A 24 -10.24 5.44 7.31
CA VAL A 24 -9.44 4.49 8.11
C VAL A 24 -8.02 4.40 7.58
N LEU A 25 -7.85 4.21 6.27
CA LEU A 25 -6.53 4.15 5.64
C LEU A 25 -5.68 5.41 5.88
N ARG A 26 -6.27 6.60 5.80
CA ARG A 26 -5.55 7.88 5.97
C ARG A 26 -5.16 8.21 7.41
N HIS A 27 -5.67 7.45 8.38
CA HIS A 27 -5.31 7.60 9.79
C HIS A 27 -4.34 6.51 10.25
N ASP A 28 -4.02 5.55 9.39
CA ASP A 28 -3.16 4.41 9.72
C ASP A 28 -1.87 4.44 8.88
N PHE A 29 -0.75 4.69 9.54
CA PHE A 29 0.58 4.75 8.95
C PHE A 29 1.31 3.39 8.97
N SER A 30 0.65 2.33 9.46
CA SER A 30 1.26 0.99 9.61
C SER A 30 1.12 0.09 8.38
N HIS A 31 0.44 0.58 7.33
CA HIS A 31 0.08 -0.20 6.14
C HIS A 31 -0.78 -1.42 6.51
N PRO A 32 -2.03 -1.19 6.93
CA PRO A 32 -2.88 -2.27 7.42
C PRO A 32 -3.24 -3.28 6.32
N THR A 33 -3.54 -4.50 6.75
CA THR A 33 -4.13 -5.53 5.86
C THR A 33 -5.62 -5.25 5.65
N ALA A 34 -6.24 -5.91 4.66
CA ALA A 34 -7.68 -5.82 4.46
C ALA A 34 -8.47 -6.27 5.71
N GLU A 35 -7.98 -7.27 6.43
CA GLU A 35 -8.55 -7.78 7.66
C GLU A 35 -8.46 -6.78 8.82
N ASP A 36 -7.36 -6.03 8.91
CA ASP A 36 -7.21 -4.97 9.92
C ASP A 36 -8.17 -3.81 9.62
N ILE A 37 -8.20 -3.35 8.37
CA ILE A 37 -9.15 -2.34 7.91
C ILE A 37 -10.59 -2.78 8.17
N TYR A 38 -10.91 -4.05 7.93
CA TYR A 38 -12.23 -4.61 8.21
C TYR A 38 -12.63 -4.49 9.69
N LYS A 39 -11.71 -4.81 10.62
CA LYS A 39 -11.96 -4.69 12.07
C LYS A 39 -12.28 -3.24 12.44
N ASP A 40 -11.53 -2.28 11.90
CA ASP A 40 -11.74 -0.87 12.21
C ASP A 40 -12.99 -0.29 11.55
N VAL A 41 -13.25 -0.62 10.28
CA VAL A 41 -14.46 -0.16 9.58
C VAL A 41 -15.72 -0.72 10.24
N ARG A 42 -15.69 -1.94 10.80
CA ARG A 42 -16.85 -2.52 11.52
C ARG A 42 -17.28 -1.73 12.75
N LYS A 43 -16.39 -0.95 13.37
CA LYS A 43 -16.74 -0.05 14.47
C LYS A 43 -17.77 1.00 14.03
N THR A 44 -17.72 1.41 12.76
CA THR A 44 -18.62 2.41 12.16
C THR A 44 -19.72 1.77 11.30
N LEU A 45 -19.44 0.63 10.66
CA LEU A 45 -20.36 -0.12 9.80
C LEU A 45 -20.50 -1.58 10.27
N PRO A 46 -21.28 -1.88 11.33
CA PRO A 46 -21.27 -3.19 11.98
C PRO A 46 -21.66 -4.39 11.10
N ARG A 47 -22.44 -4.14 10.04
CA ARG A 47 -22.95 -5.13 9.07
C ARG A 47 -22.08 -5.26 7.80
N VAL A 48 -20.96 -4.54 7.69
CA VAL A 48 -20.08 -4.67 6.52
C VAL A 48 -19.46 -6.06 6.50
N SER A 49 -19.26 -6.62 5.31
CA SER A 49 -18.52 -7.87 5.10
C SER A 49 -17.10 -7.61 4.63
N LEU A 50 -16.19 -8.56 4.85
CA LEU A 50 -14.82 -8.49 4.34
C LEU A 50 -14.77 -8.35 2.80
N ALA A 51 -15.63 -9.08 2.08
CA ALA A 51 -15.79 -8.94 0.63
C ALA A 51 -16.20 -7.51 0.19
N THR A 52 -16.87 -6.76 1.06
CA THR A 52 -17.22 -5.35 0.81
C THR A 52 -16.00 -4.46 1.04
N ILE A 53 -15.14 -4.77 2.00
CA ILE A 53 -13.85 -4.06 2.19
C ILE A 53 -12.98 -4.22 0.96
N TYR A 54 -12.72 -5.44 0.47
CA TYR A 54 -11.95 -5.67 -0.76
C TYR A 54 -12.51 -4.90 -1.96
N ARG A 55 -13.84 -4.92 -2.18
CA ARG A 55 -14.47 -4.15 -3.26
C ARG A 55 -14.24 -2.65 -3.15
N ASN A 56 -14.21 -2.11 -1.94
CA ASN A 56 -13.91 -0.69 -1.72
C ASN A 56 -12.42 -0.39 -1.89
N LEU A 57 -11.53 -1.24 -1.38
CA LEU A 57 -10.07 -1.09 -1.57
C LEU A 57 -9.69 -1.13 -3.04
N ASN A 58 -10.17 -2.11 -3.80
CA ASN A 58 -9.93 -2.21 -5.24
C ASN A 58 -10.42 -0.97 -5.99
N PHE A 59 -11.56 -0.41 -5.58
CA PHE A 59 -12.05 0.84 -6.14
C PHE A 59 -11.10 2.01 -5.82
N LEU A 60 -10.65 2.14 -4.57
CA LEU A 60 -9.73 3.22 -4.17
C LEU A 60 -8.39 3.12 -4.91
N VAL A 61 -7.83 1.91 -5.04
CA VAL A 61 -6.59 1.63 -5.78
C VAL A 61 -6.74 1.97 -7.26
N LYS A 62 -7.81 1.48 -7.90
CA LYS A 62 -8.09 1.77 -9.32
C LYS A 62 -8.25 3.28 -9.61
N ASN A 63 -8.64 4.06 -8.61
CA ASN A 63 -8.86 5.50 -8.74
C ASN A 63 -7.71 6.35 -8.18
N ASN A 64 -6.55 5.75 -7.87
CA ASN A 64 -5.39 6.44 -7.30
C ASN A 64 -5.75 7.23 -6.02
N LEU A 65 -6.59 6.63 -5.16
CA LEU A 65 -6.96 7.17 -3.84
C LEU A 65 -6.30 6.39 -2.69
N ALA A 66 -5.83 5.19 -2.97
CA ALA A 66 -5.07 4.32 -2.10
C ALA A 66 -4.10 3.49 -2.96
N GLU A 67 -3.12 2.87 -2.34
CA GLU A 67 -2.15 2.01 -3.01
C GLU A 67 -2.14 0.64 -2.36
N GLU A 68 -2.00 -0.39 -3.19
CA GLU A 68 -1.79 -1.75 -2.72
C GLU A 68 -0.29 -2.07 -2.77
N ILE A 69 0.22 -2.60 -1.67
CA ILE A 69 1.60 -3.04 -1.50
C ILE A 69 1.59 -4.56 -1.40
N ASN A 70 2.17 -5.19 -2.40
CA ASN A 70 2.28 -6.64 -2.47
C ASN A 70 3.45 -7.10 -1.60
N VAL A 71 3.13 -7.80 -0.51
CA VAL A 71 4.13 -8.37 0.39
C VAL A 71 4.37 -9.83 -0.02
N PRO A 72 5.61 -10.24 -0.39
CA PRO A 72 5.89 -11.62 -0.76
C PRO A 72 5.54 -12.58 0.37
N ASP A 73 4.78 -13.64 0.06
CA ASP A 73 4.28 -14.65 1.01
C ASP A 73 3.51 -14.06 2.21
N GLY A 74 2.87 -12.91 2.02
CA GLY A 74 2.08 -12.25 3.04
C GLY A 74 0.78 -11.67 2.47
N PRO A 75 -0.14 -11.21 3.33
CA PRO A 75 -1.32 -10.50 2.87
C PRO A 75 -0.92 -9.17 2.23
N SER A 76 -1.65 -8.75 1.20
CA SER A 76 -1.56 -7.39 0.67
C SER A 76 -1.78 -6.38 1.79
N ARG A 77 -1.00 -5.31 1.73
CA ARG A 77 -1.14 -4.15 2.60
C ARG A 77 -1.57 -2.94 1.80
N PHE A 78 -2.19 -1.98 2.47
CA PHE A 78 -2.76 -0.82 1.80
C PHE A 78 -2.25 0.47 2.40
N ASP A 79 -1.98 1.45 1.55
CA ASP A 79 -1.57 2.81 1.93
C ASP A 79 -2.61 3.84 1.49
N GLY A 80 -2.92 4.80 2.38
CA GLY A 80 -3.71 5.98 2.10
C GLY A 80 -2.88 7.23 1.70
N HIS A 81 -1.55 7.16 1.75
CA HIS A 81 -0.61 8.28 1.69
C HIS A 81 0.31 8.26 0.44
N LEU A 82 -0.30 8.24 -0.73
CA LEU A 82 0.31 8.07 -2.07
C LEU A 82 1.49 8.97 -2.47
N LYS A 83 1.74 10.09 -1.79
CA LYS A 83 2.63 11.14 -2.33
C LYS A 83 3.98 11.24 -1.65
N ASP A 84 4.17 10.59 -0.51
CA ASP A 84 5.18 11.07 0.44
C ASP A 84 6.40 10.14 0.58
N HIS A 85 6.34 8.90 0.08
CA HIS A 85 7.38 7.91 0.33
C HIS A 85 7.41 6.77 -0.69
N ASP A 86 8.51 6.02 -0.69
CA ASP A 86 8.64 4.68 -1.29
C ASP A 86 8.64 3.62 -0.18
N HIS A 87 8.58 2.35 -0.53
CA HIS A 87 8.53 1.27 0.45
C HIS A 87 9.79 0.42 0.47
N PHE A 88 10.19 -0.02 1.67
CA PHE A 88 11.07 -1.16 1.88
C PHE A 88 10.30 -2.30 2.56
N ILE A 89 10.34 -3.50 1.98
CA ILE A 89 9.64 -4.69 2.45
C ILE A 89 10.66 -5.75 2.89
N CYS A 90 10.58 -6.14 4.17
CA CYS A 90 11.46 -7.18 4.71
C CYS A 90 10.96 -8.59 4.36
N HIS A 91 11.78 -9.40 3.71
CA HIS A 91 11.46 -10.80 3.37
C HIS A 91 11.27 -11.69 4.61
N SER A 92 11.99 -11.40 5.70
CA SER A 92 11.95 -12.21 6.92
C SER A 92 10.74 -11.93 7.80
N CYS A 93 10.49 -10.66 8.17
CA CYS A 93 9.40 -10.32 9.07
C CYS A 93 8.17 -9.70 8.40
N LYS A 94 8.21 -9.49 7.08
CA LYS A 94 7.10 -8.95 6.28
C LYS A 94 6.64 -7.53 6.68
N LYS A 95 7.44 -6.83 7.48
CA LYS A 95 7.23 -5.41 7.84
C LYS A 95 7.57 -4.50 6.67
N ILE A 96 6.79 -3.43 6.54
CA ILE A 96 6.97 -2.36 5.56
C ILE A 96 7.56 -1.15 6.28
N TYR A 97 8.54 -0.51 5.66
CA TYR A 97 9.19 0.69 6.16
C TYR A 97 9.10 1.79 5.11
N ASN A 98 8.78 3.01 5.54
CA ASN A 98 8.71 4.17 4.65
C ASN A 98 10.11 4.68 4.36
N LEU A 99 10.39 4.87 3.08
CA LEU A 99 11.62 5.47 2.60
C LEU A 99 11.33 6.86 2.02
N PRO A 100 12.27 7.80 2.13
CA PRO A 100 12.19 9.03 1.35
C PRO A 100 12.04 8.70 -0.14
N LYS A 101 11.17 9.45 -0.81
CA LYS A 101 10.90 9.24 -2.23
C LYS A 101 12.17 9.37 -3.07
N TYR A 102 12.46 8.35 -3.86
CA TYR A 102 13.64 8.30 -4.71
C TYR A 102 13.45 9.20 -5.93
N PRO A 103 14.35 10.16 -6.19
CA PRO A 103 14.24 11.04 -7.34
C PRO A 103 14.67 10.29 -8.60
N LEU A 104 13.71 9.64 -9.28
CA LEU A 104 13.98 9.03 -10.58
C LEU A 104 14.43 10.11 -11.58
N ARG A 105 15.61 9.90 -12.18
CA ARG A 105 16.13 10.77 -13.25
C ARG A 105 15.39 10.47 -14.55
N LYS A 106 15.10 11.52 -15.33
CA LYS A 106 14.42 11.44 -16.65
C LYS A 106 15.03 10.42 -17.63
N ASN A 107 16.31 10.08 -17.45
CA ASN A 107 17.04 9.16 -18.32
C ASN A 107 16.71 7.68 -18.09
N TYR A 108 15.93 7.34 -17.06
CA TYR A 108 15.42 5.98 -16.83
C TYR A 108 14.13 5.68 -17.58
N LEU A 109 13.55 6.64 -18.30
CA LEU A 109 12.32 6.41 -19.06
C LEU A 109 12.64 5.47 -20.23
N PRO A 110 12.01 4.28 -20.31
CA PRO A 110 12.15 3.40 -21.45
C PRO A 110 11.61 4.10 -22.71
N ASN A 111 12.02 3.60 -23.88
CA ASN A 111 11.68 4.07 -25.24
C ASN A 111 10.69 5.26 -25.32
N LYS A 112 11.10 6.35 -25.99
CA LYS A 112 10.33 7.60 -26.17
C LYS A 112 8.90 7.41 -26.72
N ASN A 113 8.58 6.25 -27.29
CA ASN A 113 7.25 5.91 -27.81
C ASN A 113 6.25 5.43 -26.73
N TYR A 114 6.67 5.30 -25.47
CA TYR A 114 5.78 4.88 -24.38
C TYR A 114 5.03 6.04 -23.74
N LYS A 115 3.72 5.85 -23.52
CA LYS A 115 2.89 6.72 -22.68
C LYS A 115 2.91 6.19 -21.25
N ILE A 116 3.76 6.77 -20.42
CA ILE A 116 3.95 6.34 -19.03
C ILE A 116 2.88 7.01 -18.14
N GLY A 117 2.08 6.21 -17.45
CA GLY A 117 1.04 6.70 -16.53
C GLY A 117 1.52 6.95 -15.09
N GLY A 118 2.71 6.46 -14.72
CA GLY A 118 3.29 6.57 -13.39
C GLY A 118 4.41 5.57 -13.17
N PHE A 119 5.02 5.59 -11.99
CA PHE A 119 5.97 4.59 -11.52
C PHE A 119 5.78 4.36 -10.01
N LYS A 120 6.24 3.21 -9.54
CA LYS A 120 6.26 2.80 -8.13
C LYS A 120 7.62 2.17 -7.84
N LEU A 121 8.21 2.47 -6.70
CA LEU A 121 9.45 1.86 -6.23
C LEU A 121 9.20 1.13 -4.91
N ASP A 122 9.34 -0.19 -4.95
CA ASP A 122 9.38 -1.05 -3.76
C ASP A 122 10.74 -1.73 -3.71
N LEU A 123 11.43 -1.60 -2.59
CA LEU A 123 12.69 -2.28 -2.31
C LEU A 123 12.44 -3.51 -1.44
N PHE A 124 13.12 -4.62 -1.73
CA PHE A 124 12.96 -5.86 -1.00
C PHE A 124 14.30 -6.32 -0.41
N GLY A 125 14.29 -6.83 0.83
CA GLY A 125 15.52 -7.25 1.51
C GLY A 125 15.31 -7.73 2.94
N ILE A 126 16.33 -7.62 3.79
CA ILE A 126 16.26 -7.97 5.22
C ILE A 126 16.47 -6.70 6.04
N CYS A 127 15.53 -6.36 6.93
CA CYS A 127 15.65 -5.17 7.78
C CYS A 127 16.73 -5.34 8.87
N ALA A 128 17.24 -4.24 9.40
CA ALA A 128 18.25 -4.23 10.46
C ALA A 128 17.86 -5.11 11.67
N THR A 129 16.59 -5.07 12.08
CA THR A 129 16.09 -5.93 13.17
C THR A 129 16.20 -7.42 12.85
N CYS A 130 15.98 -7.84 11.61
CA CYS A 130 16.11 -9.23 11.19
C CYS A 130 17.57 -9.62 10.93
N GLN A 131 18.41 -8.69 10.50
CA GLN A 131 19.86 -8.91 10.36
C GLN A 131 20.52 -9.16 11.72
N ASN A 132 20.06 -8.46 12.76
CA ASN A 132 20.59 -8.56 14.12
C ASN A 132 19.89 -9.61 14.99
N ARG A 133 18.91 -10.34 14.45
CA ARG A 133 18.49 -11.59 15.10
C ARG A 133 19.64 -12.55 14.87
N GLU A 134 20.31 -12.97 15.94
CA GLU A 134 21.16 -14.16 15.85
C GLU A 134 20.34 -15.23 15.11
N PRO A 135 20.92 -15.91 14.10
CA PRO A 135 20.25 -17.04 13.52
C PRO A 135 19.98 -17.99 14.68
N CYS A 136 18.70 -18.19 15.03
CA CYS A 136 18.33 -19.30 15.89
C CYS A 136 18.97 -20.53 15.24
N LEU A 137 19.99 -21.10 15.89
CA LEU A 137 20.74 -22.24 15.39
C LEU A 137 19.74 -23.29 14.87
N ASN A 138 19.87 -23.61 13.57
CA ASN A 138 19.14 -24.63 12.79
C ASN A 138 17.82 -24.22 12.10
N HIS A 139 17.87 -23.55 10.92
CA HIS A 139 16.94 -23.91 9.81
C HIS A 139 17.31 -23.46 8.38
N PHE A 140 18.59 -23.39 7.99
CA PHE A 140 18.92 -23.30 6.56
C PHE A 140 19.92 -24.40 6.20
N LYS A 141 19.40 -25.62 6.03
CA LYS A 141 19.98 -26.58 5.09
C LYS A 141 19.16 -26.49 3.80
N ASN A 142 19.87 -26.24 2.71
CA ASN A 142 19.49 -26.48 1.31
C ASN A 142 18.66 -25.38 0.63
N ILE A 143 19.38 -24.44 0.02
CA ILE A 143 19.03 -23.94 -1.31
C ILE A 143 20.28 -24.18 -2.17
N HIS A 144 20.22 -25.25 -2.97
CA HIS A 144 21.04 -25.47 -4.16
C HIS A 144 20.14 -25.25 -5.38
#